data_AF-A0A2H5VEP6-F1
#
_entry.id   AF-A0A2H5VEP6-F1
#
_cell.length_a   1.000
_cell.length_b   1.000
_cell.length_c   1.000
_cell.angle_alpha   90.00
_cell.angle_beta   90.00
_cell.angle_gamma   90.00
#
_symmetry.space_group_name_H-M   'P 1'
#
loop_
_entity.id
_entity.type
_entity.pdbx_description
1 polymer ?
#
loop_
_entity_poly.entity_id
_entity_poly.type
_entity_poly.pdbx_seq_one_letter_code
_entity_poly.pdbx_strand_id
1 'polypeptide(L)'
;MGTWLVSLNKEKSSLTDESLYFSATRDLDFVTGKILQYSWLRTLVGNTKKYRNYKVLDCIERVISPDKEDFTDHAIFCVIGYRKRYIDKEEALEKYNVDEHLFKVLNKVGLLCSISEDNLIGVFGVIPQDAFVAIKQKPTYLRVIESLLVNKMEFWEDVYLLITEGYDWESLLR
;
A
#
# COMPACT_ATOMS: atom_id res chain seq x y z
N MET A 1 15.62 -6.30 11.11
CA MET A 1 14.28 -6.02 10.57
C MET A 1 14.05 -6.97 9.43
N GLY A 2 12.91 -7.66 9.42
CA GLY A 2 12.54 -8.52 8.30
C GLY A 2 12.08 -7.71 7.10
N THR A 3 12.27 -8.22 5.89
CA THR A 3 11.85 -7.57 4.65
C THR A 3 11.06 -8.55 3.79
N TRP A 4 9.91 -8.13 3.28
CA TRP A 4 9.20 -8.83 2.22
C TRP A 4 9.76 -8.41 0.87
N LEU A 5 10.01 -9.39 0.00
CA LEU A 5 10.40 -9.16 -1.39
C LEU A 5 9.19 -9.44 -2.28
N VAL A 6 8.76 -8.42 -3.02
CA VAL A 6 7.70 -8.54 -4.04
C VAL A 6 8.35 -8.33 -5.40
N SER A 7 8.38 -9.35 -6.23
CA SER A 7 8.92 -9.28 -7.59
C SER A 7 7.80 -8.93 -8.57
N LEU A 8 8.09 -8.02 -9.50
CA LEU A 8 7.12 -7.55 -10.47
C LEU A 8 7.48 -8.00 -11.87
N ASN A 9 6.45 -8.38 -12.64
CA ASN A 9 6.59 -8.62 -14.07
C ASN A 9 6.89 -7.30 -14.79
N LYS A 10 8.07 -7.22 -15.39
CA LYS A 10 8.54 -6.00 -16.06
C LYS A 10 7.71 -5.63 -17.28
N GLU A 11 7.11 -6.62 -17.95
CA GLU A 11 6.30 -6.39 -19.14
C GLU A 11 4.92 -5.83 -18.79
N LYS A 12 4.45 -6.08 -17.56
CA LYS A 12 3.13 -5.65 -17.07
C LYS A 12 3.18 -4.48 -16.08
N SER A 13 4.35 -4.21 -15.49
CA SER A 13 4.55 -3.14 -14.52
C SER A 13 5.08 -1.88 -15.21
N SER A 14 4.39 -0.76 -15.03
CA SER A 14 4.92 0.57 -15.40
C SER A 14 5.87 1.15 -14.36
N LEU A 15 6.16 0.43 -13.28
CA LEU A 15 7.07 0.89 -12.23
C LEU A 15 8.52 0.61 -12.63
N THR A 16 9.43 1.55 -12.35
CA THR A 16 10.86 1.41 -12.66
C THR A 16 11.55 0.30 -11.86
N ASP A 17 10.94 -0.12 -10.76
CA ASP A 17 11.48 -1.12 -9.85
C ASP A 17 10.95 -2.51 -10.22
N GLU A 18 11.86 -3.42 -10.57
CA GLU A 18 11.54 -4.84 -10.85
C GLU A 18 11.23 -5.63 -9.57
N SER A 19 11.57 -5.05 -8.41
CA SER A 19 11.37 -5.64 -7.10
C SER A 19 11.14 -4.57 -6.05
N LEU A 20 10.21 -4.83 -5.15
CA LEU A 20 9.84 -3.96 -4.05
C LEU A 20 10.18 -4.63 -2.71
N TYR A 21 10.77 -3.87 -1.79
CA TYR A 21 11.27 -4.36 -0.51
C TYR A 21 10.50 -3.73 0.65
N PHE A 22 9.50 -4.43 1.19
CA PHE A 22 8.67 -3.92 2.27
C PHE A 22 9.25 -4.25 3.65
N SER A 23 9.38 -3.23 4.51
CA SER A 23 9.74 -3.43 5.91
C SER A 23 8.61 -4.16 6.63
N ALA A 24 8.90 -5.31 7.24
CA ALA A 24 7.88 -6.17 7.84
C ALA A 24 7.19 -5.49 9.03
N THR A 25 5.85 -5.46 9.02
CA THR A 25 5.07 -4.82 10.08
C THR A 25 5.04 -5.60 11.38
N ARG A 26 5.57 -6.83 11.45
CA ARG A 26 5.65 -7.62 12.69
C ARG A 26 6.29 -6.86 13.85
N ASP A 27 7.23 -5.97 13.55
CA ASP A 27 7.95 -5.12 14.51
C ASP A 27 7.18 -3.83 14.91
N LEU A 28 5.98 -3.62 14.36
CA LEU A 28 5.06 -2.54 14.75
C LEU A 28 4.11 -3.12 15.81
N ASP A 29 4.34 -2.77 17.08
CA ASP A 29 3.68 -3.27 18.30
C ASP A 29 2.17 -2.89 18.43
N PHE A 30 1.53 -2.54 17.31
CA PHE A 30 0.17 -1.98 17.28
C PHE A 30 -0.77 -2.94 16.53
N VAL A 31 -1.55 -3.68 17.31
CA VAL A 31 -2.49 -4.72 16.84
C VAL A 31 -3.69 -4.14 16.07
N THR A 32 -3.97 -2.83 16.17
CA THR A 32 -5.20 -2.22 15.62
C THR A 32 -5.04 -1.49 14.29
N GLY A 33 -3.82 -1.37 13.76
CA GLY A 33 -3.55 -0.73 12.46
C GLY A 33 -3.24 -1.71 11.34
N LYS A 34 -3.05 -3.00 11.65
CA LYS A 34 -2.70 -4.00 10.62
C LYS A 34 -3.92 -4.62 9.96
N ILE A 35 -5.13 -4.43 10.49
CA ILE A 35 -6.33 -5.10 9.98
C ILE A 35 -7.30 -4.06 9.42
N LEU A 36 -7.49 -4.05 8.10
CA LEU A 36 -8.44 -3.20 7.40
C LEU A 36 -9.72 -3.98 7.11
N GLN A 37 -10.83 -3.23 7.03
CA GLN A 37 -12.10 -3.76 6.60
C GLN A 37 -12.12 -3.94 5.08
N TYR A 38 -12.83 -4.95 4.59
CA TYR A 38 -13.00 -5.20 3.15
C TYR A 38 -13.49 -3.98 2.36
N SER A 39 -14.31 -3.14 2.99
CA SER A 39 -14.80 -1.89 2.42
C SER A 39 -13.68 -0.94 1.98
N TRP A 40 -12.51 -0.99 2.62
CA TRP A 40 -11.34 -0.20 2.24
C TRP A 40 -10.85 -0.59 0.84
N LEU A 41 -10.67 -1.88 0.57
CA LEU A 41 -10.25 -2.37 -0.76
C LEU A 41 -11.33 -2.11 -1.81
N ARG A 42 -12.61 -2.32 -1.49
CA ARG A 42 -13.71 -1.98 -2.42
C ARG A 42 -13.71 -0.51 -2.80
N THR A 43 -13.40 0.38 -1.86
CA THR A 43 -13.29 1.82 -2.14
C THR A 43 -12.11 2.10 -3.06
N LEU A 44 -10.95 1.48 -2.80
CA LEU A 44 -9.77 1.61 -3.64
C LEU A 44 -10.03 1.15 -5.08
N VAL A 45 -10.67 0.00 -5.26
CA VAL A 45 -11.05 -0.53 -6.59
C VAL A 45 -12.14 0.32 -7.23
N GLY A 46 -13.06 0.88 -6.46
CA GLY A 46 -14.00 1.88 -6.94
C GLY A 46 -13.27 3.10 -7.51
N ASN A 47 -12.17 3.54 -6.88
CA ASN A 47 -11.37 4.67 -7.32
C ASN A 47 -10.64 4.40 -8.64
N THR A 48 -10.15 3.18 -8.89
CA THR A 48 -9.48 2.83 -10.16
C THR A 48 -10.43 2.90 -11.35
N LYS A 49 -11.73 2.75 -11.13
CA LYS A 49 -12.77 2.94 -12.16
C LYS A 49 -13.16 4.42 -12.35
N LYS A 50 -12.91 5.28 -11.36
CA LYS A 50 -13.39 6.67 -11.33
C LYS A 50 -12.30 7.70 -11.64
N TYR A 51 -11.07 7.44 -11.23
CA TYR A 51 -9.97 8.41 -11.24
C TYR A 51 -8.80 7.89 -12.07
N ARG A 52 -8.33 8.71 -13.03
CA ARG A 52 -7.27 8.32 -13.98
C ARG A 52 -5.92 8.03 -13.32
N ASN A 53 -5.66 8.64 -12.17
CA ASN A 53 -4.44 8.41 -11.39
C ASN A 53 -4.47 7.12 -10.56
N TYR A 54 -5.59 6.40 -10.52
CA TYR A 54 -5.70 5.11 -9.83
C TYR A 54 -5.68 3.98 -10.85
N LYS A 55 -4.73 3.05 -10.71
CA LYS A 55 -4.48 1.98 -11.69
C LYS A 55 -4.44 0.63 -11.00
N VAL A 56 -4.95 -0.41 -11.66
CA VAL A 56 -4.78 -1.81 -11.25
C VAL A 56 -3.79 -2.46 -12.20
N LEU A 57 -2.77 -3.10 -11.66
CA LEU A 57 -1.75 -3.82 -12.43
C LEU A 57 -1.65 -5.27 -11.95
N ASP A 58 -1.96 -6.20 -12.85
CA ASP A 58 -1.77 -7.64 -12.65
C ASP A 58 -0.31 -7.99 -12.95
N CYS A 59 0.56 -7.81 -11.96
CA CYS A 59 2.01 -7.84 -12.19
C CYS A 59 2.84 -8.36 -11.03
N ILE A 60 2.26 -8.80 -9.91
CA ILE A 60 3.04 -9.43 -8.84
C ILE A 60 3.29 -10.89 -9.26
N GLU A 61 4.53 -11.19 -9.64
CA GLU A 61 4.95 -12.55 -10.02
C GLU A 61 5.32 -13.40 -8.82
N ARG A 62 5.85 -12.77 -7.78
CA ARG A 62 6.41 -13.49 -6.63
C ARG A 62 6.38 -12.68 -5.36
N VAL A 63 6.06 -13.35 -4.24
CA VAL A 63 6.10 -12.75 -2.91
C VAL A 63 6.88 -13.65 -1.95
N ILE A 64 8.00 -13.15 -1.43
CA ILE A 64 8.85 -13.86 -0.47
C ILE A 64 8.80 -13.16 0.89
N SER A 65 8.55 -13.95 1.94
CA SER A 65 8.51 -13.47 3.31
C SER A 65 9.91 -13.15 3.86
N PRO A 66 10.00 -12.39 4.95
CA PRO A 66 11.26 -12.18 5.66
C PRO A 66 12.00 -13.45 6.05
N ASP A 67 11.25 -14.54 6.24
CA ASP A 67 11.77 -15.83 6.67
C ASP A 67 12.03 -16.77 5.48
N LYS A 68 11.97 -16.22 4.25
CA LYS A 68 12.25 -16.86 2.95
C LYS A 68 11.20 -17.87 2.47
N GLU A 69 10.00 -17.82 3.03
CA GLU A 69 8.87 -18.60 2.55
C GLU A 69 8.22 -17.92 1.34
N ASP A 70 7.72 -18.73 0.41
CA ASP A 70 7.05 -18.27 -0.81
C ASP A 70 5.54 -18.17 -0.56
N PHE A 71 4.98 -16.99 -0.77
CA PHE A 71 3.58 -16.67 -0.57
C PHE A 71 2.84 -16.34 -1.87
N THR A 72 3.45 -16.64 -3.02
CA THR A 72 2.90 -16.28 -4.33
C THR A 72 1.49 -16.83 -4.56
N ASP A 73 1.16 -18.01 -4.02
CA ASP A 73 -0.18 -18.62 -4.19
C ASP A 73 -1.27 -18.01 -3.29
N HIS A 74 -0.95 -16.98 -2.50
CA HIS A 74 -1.91 -16.32 -1.61
C HIS A 74 -2.52 -15.06 -2.27
N ALA A 75 -3.68 -14.64 -1.75
CA ALA A 75 -4.38 -13.43 -2.15
C ALA A 75 -3.66 -12.15 -1.68
N ILE A 76 -2.49 -11.87 -2.26
CA ILE A 76 -1.61 -10.76 -1.88
C ILE A 76 -1.73 -9.61 -2.88
N PHE A 77 -1.78 -8.41 -2.35
CA PHE A 77 -1.76 -7.20 -3.17
C PHE A 77 -0.92 -6.11 -2.51
N CYS A 78 -0.43 -5.19 -3.32
CA CYS A 78 0.27 -4.00 -2.85
C CYS A 78 -0.50 -2.75 -3.28
N VAL A 79 -0.50 -1.73 -2.43
CA VAL A 79 -1.02 -0.40 -2.79
C VAL A 79 0.11 0.60 -2.67
N ILE A 80 0.46 1.28 -3.75
CA ILE A 80 1.57 2.24 -3.80
C ILE A 80 1.05 3.60 -4.23
N GLY A 81 1.18 4.60 -3.36
CA GLY A 81 0.86 6.00 -3.65
C GLY A 81 2.12 6.83 -3.88
N TYR A 82 2.11 7.65 -4.91
CA TYR A 82 3.10 8.70 -5.19
C TYR A 82 2.46 10.05 -4.99
N ARG A 83 2.96 10.85 -4.06
CA ARG A 83 2.37 12.17 -3.76
C ARG A 83 2.60 13.14 -4.91
N LYS A 84 1.62 13.99 -5.18
CA LYS A 84 1.79 15.15 -6.07
C LYS A 84 2.92 16.05 -5.62
N ARG A 85 3.75 16.46 -6.57
CA ARG A 85 4.92 17.32 -6.29
C ARG A 85 4.54 18.73 -5.87
N TYR A 86 3.38 19.22 -6.28
CA TYR A 86 2.90 20.58 -6.03
C TYR A 86 2.11 20.74 -4.74
N ILE A 87 1.80 19.65 -4.02
CA ILE A 87 1.19 19.76 -2.70
C ILE A 87 2.28 20.21 -1.75
N ASP A 88 2.16 21.46 -1.32
CA ASP A 88 3.05 22.01 -0.33
C ASP A 88 2.70 21.54 1.09
N LYS A 89 3.55 21.94 2.02
CA LYS A 89 3.41 21.55 3.43
C LYS A 89 2.12 22.11 4.03
N GLU A 90 1.74 23.35 3.71
CA GLU A 90 0.61 24.03 4.33
C GLU A 90 -0.71 23.37 3.92
N GLU A 91 -0.89 23.10 2.62
CA GLU A 91 -2.05 22.34 2.13
C GLU A 91 -2.14 20.96 2.79
N ALA A 92 -0.99 20.29 2.98
CA ALA A 92 -0.96 18.97 3.61
C ALA A 92 -1.39 18.96 5.07
N LEU A 93 -0.97 19.96 5.83
CA LEU A 93 -1.33 20.10 7.23
C LEU A 93 -2.81 20.45 7.38
N GLU A 94 -3.32 21.40 6.58
CA GLU A 94 -4.68 21.93 6.75
C GLU A 94 -5.75 21.00 6.17
N LYS A 95 -5.53 20.40 5.00
CA LYS A 95 -6.57 19.69 4.25
C LYS A 95 -6.53 18.18 4.43
N TYR A 96 -5.34 17.62 4.68
CA TYR A 96 -5.12 16.17 4.70
C TYR A 96 -4.76 15.63 6.09
N ASN A 97 -4.69 16.49 7.11
CA ASN A 97 -4.33 16.11 8.48
C ASN A 97 -2.97 15.37 8.54
N VAL A 98 -2.04 15.78 7.68
CA VAL A 98 -0.68 15.25 7.60
C VAL A 98 0.23 16.21 8.33
N ASP A 99 0.78 15.81 9.47
CA ASP A 99 1.76 16.66 10.16
C ASP A 99 3.10 16.75 9.39
N GLU A 100 3.96 17.68 9.80
CA GLU A 100 5.21 17.94 9.11
C GLU A 100 6.13 16.71 9.01
N HIS A 101 6.12 15.84 10.02
CA HIS A 101 6.97 14.66 10.02
C HIS A 101 6.46 13.63 9.01
N LEU A 102 5.16 13.35 9.02
CA LEU A 102 4.54 12.44 8.04
C LEU A 102 4.67 13.00 6.61
N PHE A 103 4.54 14.32 6.43
CA PHE A 103 4.69 14.98 5.14
C PHE A 103 6.08 14.75 4.53
N LYS A 104 7.14 14.71 5.33
CA LYS A 104 8.52 14.50 4.85
C LYS A 104 8.73 13.09 4.28
N VAL A 105 8.03 12.08 4.83
CA VAL A 105 8.19 10.68 4.42
C VAL A 105 7.17 10.23 3.37
N LEU A 106 6.10 11.01 3.14
CA LEU A 106 5.00 10.69 2.23
C LEU A 106 5.23 11.02 0.75
N ASN A 107 6.48 11.00 0.26
CA ASN A 107 6.72 11.16 -1.19
C ASN A 107 6.27 9.94 -2.00
N LYS A 108 6.58 8.75 -1.48
CA LYS A 108 6.15 7.44 -1.95
C LYS A 108 5.73 6.70 -0.68
N VAL A 109 4.59 6.00 -0.70
CA VAL A 109 4.24 5.07 0.37
C VAL A 109 3.62 3.84 -0.24
N GLY A 110 3.92 2.68 0.32
CA GLY A 110 3.32 1.43 -0.12
C GLY A 110 2.94 0.54 1.06
N LEU A 111 1.81 -0.12 0.94
CA LEU A 111 1.33 -1.13 1.87
C LEU A 111 1.29 -2.48 1.15
N LEU A 112 1.91 -3.50 1.75
CA LEU A 112 1.77 -4.89 1.33
C LEU A 112 0.66 -5.53 2.16
N CYS A 113 -0.34 -6.09 1.49
CA CYS A 113 -1.56 -6.58 2.11
C CYS A 113 -1.92 -8.00 1.66
N SER A 114 -2.70 -8.71 2.48
CA SER A 114 -3.35 -9.98 2.12
C SER A 114 -4.80 -9.98 2.62
N ILE A 115 -5.66 -10.78 2.02
CA ILE A 115 -7.09 -10.89 2.36
C ILE A 115 -7.33 -12.29 2.94
N SER A 116 -7.97 -12.35 4.11
CA SER A 116 -8.41 -13.61 4.70
C SER A 116 -9.76 -14.08 4.13
N GLU A 117 -10.13 -15.33 4.41
CA GLU A 117 -11.44 -15.89 4.06
C GLU A 117 -12.61 -15.11 4.69
N ASP A 118 -12.39 -14.50 5.86
CA ASP A 118 -13.35 -13.63 6.57
C ASP A 118 -13.42 -12.20 5.99
N ASN A 119 -12.79 -11.95 4.85
CA ASN A 119 -12.68 -10.62 4.21
C ASN A 119 -11.98 -9.57 5.09
N LEU A 120 -11.10 -9.99 5.98
CA LEU A 120 -10.22 -9.08 6.72
C LEU A 120 -8.92 -8.89 5.95
N ILE A 121 -8.45 -7.65 5.88
CA ILE A 121 -7.25 -7.31 5.13
C ILE A 121 -6.11 -7.10 6.12
N GLY A 122 -5.09 -7.95 6.09
CA GLY A 122 -3.87 -7.77 6.87
C GLY A 122 -2.85 -6.88 6.15
N VAL A 123 -2.16 -5.99 6.85
CA VAL A 123 -1.02 -5.19 6.36
C VAL A 123 0.28 -5.80 6.91
N PHE A 124 1.10 -6.35 6.02
CA PHE A 124 2.30 -7.15 6.35
C PHE A 124 3.61 -6.41 6.12
N GLY A 125 3.60 -5.36 5.30
CA GLY A 125 4.78 -4.57 5.06
C GLY A 125 4.49 -3.12 4.66
N VAL A 126 5.48 -2.25 4.91
CA VAL A 126 5.43 -0.83 4.54
C VAL A 126 6.70 -0.45 3.76
N ILE A 127 6.53 0.39 2.74
CA ILE A 127 7.62 1.12 2.08
C ILE A 127 7.33 2.63 2.02
N PRO A 128 8.38 3.47 1.92
CA PRO A 128 9.79 3.15 2.14
C PRO A 128 10.10 2.90 3.62
N GLN A 129 11.35 2.54 3.93
CA GLN A 129 11.81 2.33 5.31
C GLN A 129 11.56 3.55 6.21
N ASP A 130 11.69 4.77 5.69
CA ASP A 130 11.42 5.98 6.47
C ASP A 130 9.95 6.11 6.87
N ALA A 131 9.02 5.71 6.00
CA ALA A 131 7.60 5.65 6.35
C ALA A 131 7.35 4.59 7.44
N PHE A 132 8.00 3.43 7.35
CA PHE A 132 7.95 2.42 8.39
C PHE A 132 8.48 2.95 9.74
N VAL A 133 9.63 3.64 9.75
CA VAL A 133 10.20 4.24 10.96
C VAL A 133 9.26 5.31 11.54
N ALA A 134 8.66 6.14 10.69
CA ALA A 134 7.68 7.14 11.13
C ALA A 134 6.45 6.49 11.78
N ILE A 135 5.90 5.42 11.18
CA ILE A 135 4.78 4.65 11.76
C ILE A 135 5.18 4.02 13.09
N LYS A 136 6.40 3.49 13.19
CA LYS A 136 6.90 2.91 14.45
C LYS A 136 6.95 3.94 15.58
N GLN A 137 7.31 5.18 15.27
CA GLN A 137 7.32 6.29 16.24
C GLN A 137 5.91 6.80 16.56
N LYS A 138 5.03 6.87 15.55
CA LYS A 138 3.67 7.37 15.67
C LYS A 138 2.68 6.46 14.89
N PRO A 139 2.07 5.48 15.57
CA PRO A 139 1.28 4.42 14.94
C PRO A 139 0.03 4.92 14.23
N THR A 140 -0.49 6.08 14.66
CA THR A 140 -1.64 6.73 14.02
C THR A 140 -1.36 7.11 12.57
N TYR A 141 -0.09 7.22 12.15
CA TYR A 141 0.27 7.48 10.76
C TYR A 141 -0.18 6.40 9.81
N LEU A 142 -0.21 5.13 10.23
CA LEU A 142 -0.69 4.05 9.37
C LEU A 142 -2.16 4.29 8.98
N ARG A 143 -3.00 4.70 9.93
CA ARG A 143 -4.39 5.08 9.67
C ARG A 143 -4.55 6.30 8.78
N VAL A 144 -3.66 7.28 8.94
CA VAL A 144 -3.63 8.45 8.06
C VAL A 144 -3.29 8.00 6.63
N ILE A 145 -2.24 7.20 6.46
CA ILE A 145 -1.81 6.65 5.16
C ILE A 145 -2.94 5.87 4.49
N GLU A 146 -3.58 4.94 5.21
CA GLU A 146 -4.72 4.16 4.73
C GLU A 146 -5.85 5.05 4.23
N SER A 147 -6.20 6.08 5.00
CA SER A 147 -7.25 7.03 4.65
C SER A 147 -6.86 7.89 3.45
N LEU A 148 -5.62 8.37 3.38
CA LEU A 148 -5.13 9.15 2.24
C LEU A 148 -5.24 8.34 0.95
N LEU A 149 -4.81 7.08 0.95
CA LEU A 149 -4.81 6.21 -0.23
C LEU A 149 -6.20 6.03 -0.84
N VAL A 150 -7.27 6.01 -0.03
CA VAL A 150 -8.64 5.76 -0.53
C VAL A 150 -9.55 6.98 -0.56
N ASN A 151 -9.35 7.97 0.31
CA ASN A 151 -10.29 9.08 0.49
C ASN A 151 -9.76 10.43 -0.04
N LYS A 152 -8.46 10.54 -0.33
CA LYS A 152 -7.81 11.81 -0.73
C LYS A 152 -7.13 11.66 -2.08
N MET A 153 -7.92 11.37 -3.12
CA MET A 153 -7.45 11.15 -4.49
C MET A 153 -6.66 12.34 -5.05
N GLU A 154 -6.97 13.56 -4.59
CA GLU A 154 -6.29 14.77 -4.98
C GLU A 154 -4.88 14.89 -4.37
N PHE A 155 -4.55 14.10 -3.35
CA PHE A 155 -3.22 14.05 -2.71
C PHE A 155 -2.17 13.35 -3.59
N TRP A 156 -2.62 12.40 -4.42
CA TRP A 156 -1.76 11.48 -5.14
C TRP A 156 -1.61 11.86 -6.60
N GLU A 157 -0.36 11.81 -7.09
CA GLU A 157 -0.03 11.85 -8.51
C GLU A 157 -0.48 10.57 -9.19
N ASP A 158 -0.15 9.44 -8.56
CA ASP A 158 -0.58 8.10 -8.95
C ASP A 158 -0.80 7.23 -7.71
N VAL A 159 -1.77 6.31 -7.81
CA VAL A 159 -1.98 5.19 -6.88
C VAL A 159 -2.08 3.90 -7.70
N TYR A 160 -1.20 2.95 -7.40
CA TYR A 160 -1.17 1.65 -8.05
C TYR A 160 -1.66 0.58 -7.09
N LEU A 161 -2.68 -0.17 -7.48
CA LEU A 161 -3.07 -1.44 -6.87
C LEU A 161 -2.41 -2.56 -7.68
N LEU A 162 -1.34 -3.13 -7.14
CA LEU A 162 -0.62 -4.25 -7.74
C LEU A 162 -1.20 -5.54 -7.17
N ILE A 163 -1.51 -6.49 -8.03
CA ILE A 163 -2.16 -7.75 -7.64
C ILE A 163 -1.35 -8.96 -8.14
N THR A 164 -1.44 -10.08 -7.42
CA THR A 164 -0.82 -11.37 -7.81
C THR A 164 -1.36 -11.85 -9.15
N GLU A 165 -0.43 -12.19 -10.05
CA GLU A 165 -0.73 -12.72 -11.37
C GLU A 165 -1.55 -14.01 -11.33
N GLY A 166 -2.57 -14.09 -12.18
CA GLY A 166 -3.38 -15.30 -12.35
C GLY A 166 -4.35 -15.60 -11.20
N TYR A 167 -4.37 -14.78 -10.14
CA TYR A 167 -5.35 -14.90 -9.07
C TYR A 167 -6.68 -14.26 -9.51
N ASP A 168 -7.83 -14.87 -9.17
CA ASP A 168 -9.16 -14.37 -9.56
C ASP A 168 -9.61 -13.17 -8.70
N TRP A 169 -8.98 -12.01 -8.95
CA TRP A 169 -9.33 -10.76 -8.30
C TRP A 169 -10.72 -10.25 -8.68
N GLU A 170 -11.25 -10.63 -9.84
CA GLU A 170 -12.59 -10.21 -10.23
C GLU A 170 -13.66 -10.78 -9.30
N SER A 171 -13.50 -12.03 -8.85
CA SER A 171 -14.43 -12.65 -7.90
C SER A 171 -14.52 -11.92 -6.57
N LEU A 172 -13.39 -11.42 -6.07
CA LEU A 172 -13.33 -10.64 -4.84
C LEU A 172 -13.98 -9.27 -5.05
N LEU A 173 -13.74 -8.64 -6.20
CA LEU A 173 -14.11 -7.24 -6.45
C LEU A 173 -15.56 -7.02 -6.94
N ARG A 174 -16.38 -8.07 -7.02
CA ARG A 174 -17.83 -8.04 -7.33
C ARG A 174 -18.67 -7.76 -6.08
#